data_AF-A0A378PPY1-F1
#
_entry.id   AF-A0A378PPY1-F1
#
_cell.length_a   1.000
_cell.length_b   1.000
_cell.length_c   1.000
_cell.angle_alpha   90.00
_cell.angle_beta   90.00
_cell.angle_gamma   90.00
#
_symmetry.space_group_name_H-M   'P 1'
#
loop_
_entity.id
_entity.type
_entity.pdbx_description
1 polymer ?
#
loop_
_entity_poly.entity_id
_entity_poly.type
_entity_poly.pdbx_seq_one_letter_code
_entity_poly.pdbx_strand_id
1 'polypeptide(L)' 'MIKVHCLTIGWVQIKIHHQLARFFARPLRVLDVLTDMKWSPKLPIGCWLIEHDEGLILVDTGESSRANDKGYQPW' A
#
# COMPACT_ATOMS: atom_id res chain seq x y z
N MET A 1 11.93 -25.97 -7.57
CA MET A 1 10.46 -25.89 -7.31
C MET A 1 10.18 -24.54 -6.71
N ILE A 2 9.21 -23.79 -7.23
CA ILE A 2 8.89 -22.45 -6.74
C ILE A 2 7.77 -22.54 -5.72
N LYS A 3 7.94 -21.89 -4.55
CA LYS A 3 6.89 -21.72 -3.55
C LYS A 3 6.74 -20.25 -3.21
N VAL A 4 5.50 -19.75 -3.27
CA VAL A 4 5.19 -18.34 -3.05
C VAL A 4 4.36 -18.18 -1.78
N HIS A 5 4.79 -17.30 -0.90
CA HIS A 5 4.10 -16.93 0.33
C HIS A 5 3.59 -15.50 0.21
N CYS A 6 2.30 -15.31 0.46
CA CYS A 6 1.72 -13.98 0.60
C CYS A 6 1.79 -13.58 2.08
N LEU A 7 2.48 -12.49 2.38
CA LEU A 7 2.64 -11.97 3.72
C LEU A 7 1.84 -10.67 3.84
N THR A 8 0.96 -10.57 4.84
CA THR A 8 0.32 -9.29 5.20
C THR A 8 1.15 -8.63 6.29
N ILE A 9 1.73 -7.47 5.99
CA ILE A 9 2.68 -6.78 6.88
C ILE A 9 2.04 -5.61 7.63
N GLY A 10 0.80 -5.26 7.30
CA GLY A 10 0.06 -4.20 7.97
C GLY A 10 -1.21 -3.83 7.23
N TRP A 11 -1.81 -2.73 7.68
CA TRP A 11 -3.05 -2.20 7.13
C TRP A 11 -2.92 -0.70 6.92
N VAL A 12 -3.50 -0.20 5.83
CA VAL A 12 -3.60 1.24 5.55
C VAL A 12 -5.05 1.62 5.27
N GLN A 13 -5.38 2.87 5.56
CA GLN A 13 -6.58 3.51 5.06
C GLN A 13 -6.16 4.72 4.23
N ILE A 14 -6.77 4.88 3.06
CA ILE A 14 -6.57 6.02 2.17
C ILE A 14 -7.90 6.73 1.96
N LYS A 15 -7.88 7.97 1.48
CA LYS A 15 -9.10 8.67 1.09
C LYS A 15 -9.88 7.86 0.05
N ILE A 16 -11.20 7.76 0.18
CA ILE A 16 -12.01 6.91 -0.70
C ILE A 16 -11.87 7.34 -2.17
N HIS A 17 -11.76 8.64 -2.44
CA HIS A 17 -11.50 9.17 -3.77
C HIS A 17 -10.12 8.79 -4.30
N HIS A 18 -9.12 8.63 -3.42
CA HIS A 18 -7.81 8.11 -3.81
C HIS A 18 -7.90 6.65 -4.25
N GLN A 19 -8.68 5.83 -3.54
CA GLN A 19 -8.93 4.44 -3.89
C GLN A 19 -9.70 4.29 -5.21
N LEU A 20 -10.77 5.07 -5.41
CA LEU A 20 -11.62 5.00 -6.60
C LEU A 20 -10.91 5.43 -7.88
N ALA A 21 -9.92 6.32 -7.78
CA ALA A 21 -9.12 6.75 -8.91
C ALA A 21 -8.28 5.63 -9.55
N ARG A 22 -8.20 4.44 -8.93
CA ARG A 22 -7.67 3.22 -9.55
C ARG A 22 -8.57 2.70 -10.67
N PHE A 23 -9.88 2.91 -10.58
CA PHE A 23 -10.87 2.29 -11.46
C PHE A 23 -11.47 3.26 -12.47
N PHE A 24 -11.51 4.56 -12.13
CA PHE A 24 -12.15 5.58 -12.95
C PHE A 24 -11.30 6.84 -13.05
N ALA A 25 -11.25 7.44 -14.24
CA ALA A 25 -10.69 8.77 -14.42
C ALA A 25 -11.55 9.80 -13.67
N ARG A 26 -10.90 10.71 -12.93
CA ARG A 26 -11.58 11.77 -12.17
C ARG A 26 -10.96 13.13 -12.52
N PRO A 27 -11.72 14.09 -13.07
CA PRO A 27 -11.22 15.45 -13.24
C PRO A 27 -10.90 16.04 -11.86
N LEU A 28 -9.85 16.88 -11.78
CA LEU A 28 -9.43 17.53 -10.53
C LEU A 28 -9.08 16.56 -9.37
N ARG A 29 -8.58 15.35 -9.68
CA ARG A 29 -8.25 14.27 -8.72
C ARG A 29 -7.54 14.73 -7.44
N VAL A 30 -6.59 15.66 -7.53
CA VAL A 30 -5.85 16.15 -6.36
C VAL A 30 -6.79 16.87 -5.40
N LEU A 31 -7.61 17.80 -5.90
CA LEU A 31 -8.60 18.52 -5.08
C LEU A 31 -9.64 17.57 -4.50
N ASP A 32 -10.12 16.61 -5.30
CA ASP A 32 -11.05 15.57 -4.89
C ASP A 32 -10.54 14.76 -3.69
N VAL A 33 -9.24 14.44 -3.66
CA VAL A 33 -8.61 13.69 -2.55
C VAL A 33 -8.40 14.57 -1.33
N LEU A 34 -7.96 15.82 -1.52
CA LEU A 34 -7.71 16.76 -0.42
C LEU A 34 -8.99 17.17 0.31
N THR A 35 -10.11 17.25 -0.41
CA THR A 35 -11.43 17.61 0.15
C THR A 35 -12.26 16.40 0.59
N ASP A 36 -11.74 15.18 0.40
CA ASP A 36 -12.44 13.96 0.78
C ASP A 36 -12.45 13.80 2.30
N MET A 37 -13.64 13.63 2.87
CA MET A 37 -13.83 13.42 4.31
C MET A 37 -13.94 11.93 4.67
N LYS A 38 -14.04 11.04 3.69
CA LYS A 38 -14.22 9.60 3.89
C LYS A 38 -12.90 8.85 3.68
N TRP A 39 -12.74 7.80 4.47
CA TRP A 39 -11.63 6.87 4.38
C TRP A 39 -12.10 5.53 3.82
N SER A 40 -11.21 4.83 3.13
CA SER A 40 -11.43 3.45 2.72
C SER A 40 -11.59 2.53 3.94
N PRO A 41 -12.15 1.33 3.77
CA PRO A 41 -11.88 0.23 4.69
C PRO A 41 -10.37 0.00 4.85
N LYS A 42 -9.97 -0.75 5.89
CA LYS A 42 -8.58 -1.18 6.03
C LYS A 42 -8.19 -2.03 4.82
N LEU A 43 -7.17 -1.59 4.10
CA LEU A 43 -6.59 -2.30 2.97
C LEU A 43 -5.30 -2.99 3.43
N PRO A 44 -5.07 -4.26 3.06
CA PRO A 44 -3.85 -4.96 3.45
C PRO A 44 -2.65 -4.40 2.69
N ILE A 45 -1.53 -4.26 3.40
CA ILE A 45 -0.22 -4.07 2.78
C ILE A 45 0.43 -5.44 2.68
N GLY A 46 0.84 -5.82 1.46
CA GLY A 46 1.36 -7.16 1.18
C GLY A 46 2.82 -7.13 0.74
N CYS A 47 3.53 -8.22 1.00
CA CYS A 47 4.77 -8.57 0.30
C CYS A 47 4.77 -10.07 -0.04
N TRP A 48 5.65 -10.47 -0.95
CA TRP A 48 5.77 -11.87 -1.36
C TRP A 48 7.15 -12.41 -1.05
N LEU A 49 7.20 -13.50 -0.28
CA LEU A 49 8.41 -14.28 -0.13
C LEU A 49 8.35 -15.46 -1.12
N ILE A 50 9.33 -15.53 -1.99
CA ILE A 50 9.44 -16.56 -3.02
C ILE A 50 10.64 -17.44 -2.67
N GLU A 51 10.38 -18.72 -2.41
CA GLU A 51 11.41 -19.75 -2.37
C GLU A 51 11.75 -20.16 -3.81
N HIS A 52 12.98 -19.86 -4.25
CA HIS A 52 13.55 -20.22 -5.54
C HIS A 52 14.82 -21.08 -5.32
N ASP A 53 15.25 -21.84 -6.33
CA ASP A 53 16.48 -22.66 -6.21
C ASP A 53 17.75 -21.80 -6.07
N GLU A 54 17.76 -20.61 -6.66
CA GLU A 54 18.79 -19.58 -6.47
C GLU A 54 18.76 -18.91 -5.09
N GLY A 55 17.70 -19.12 -4.29
CA GLY A 55 17.57 -18.57 -2.94
C GLY A 55 16.21 -17.95 -2.63
N LEU A 56 16.15 -17.23 -1.51
CA LEU A 56 14.95 -16.51 -1.08
C LEU A 56 14.88 -15.14 -1.78
N ILE A 57 13.76 -14.88 -2.44
CA ILE A 57 13.50 -13.61 -3.11
C ILE A 57 12.32 -12.94 -2.39
N LEU A 58 12.55 -11.74 -1.86
CA LEU A 58 11.50 -10.92 -1.26
C LEU A 58 11.08 -9.84 -2.27
N VAL A 59 9.81 -9.85 -2.67
CA VAL A 59 9.21 -8.83 -3.55
C VAL A 59 8.40 -7.86 -2.69
N ASP A 60 8.76 -6.58 -2.80
CA ASP A 60 8.31 -5.51 -1.90
C ASP A 60 8.77 -5.74 -0.45
N THR A 61 8.72 -4.72 0.38
CA THR A 61 8.96 -4.79 1.82
C THR A 61 7.81 -4.21 2.63
N GLY A 62 6.77 -3.73 1.93
CA GLY A 62 5.67 -3.01 2.54
C GLY A 62 6.13 -1.66 3.10
N GLU A 63 5.53 -1.24 4.22
CA GLU A 63 5.74 0.09 4.81
C GLU A 63 6.47 -0.02 6.15
N SER A 64 7.24 1.01 6.50
CA SER A 64 7.97 1.07 7.75
C SER A 64 7.03 1.19 8.96
N SER A 65 7.41 0.56 10.08
CA SER A 65 6.70 0.75 11.35
C SER A 65 6.72 2.20 11.85
N ARG A 66 7.65 3.02 11.33
CA ARG A 66 7.79 4.45 11.62
C ARG A 66 7.04 5.36 10.64
N ALA A 67 6.26 4.81 9.71
CA ALA A 67 5.63 5.62 8.65
C ALA A 67 4.71 6.75 9.16
N ASN A 68 4.16 6.60 10.36
CA ASN A 68 3.33 7.62 11.01
C ASN A 68 4.12 8.53 11.96
N ASP A 69 5.42 8.30 12.13
CA ASP A 69 6.28 9.15 12.95
C ASP A 69 6.55 10.46 12.23
N LYS A 70 6.39 11.58 12.94
CA LYS A 70 6.63 12.91 12.39
C LYS A 70 8.08 13.02 11.91
N GLY A 71 8.27 13.37 10.64
CA GLY A 71 9.59 13.55 10.01
C GLY A 71 10.27 12.24 9.57
N TYR A 72 9.60 11.10 9.65
CA TYR A 72 10.11 9.86 9.07
C TYR A 72 9.99 9.86 7.53
N GLN A 73 8.83 10.27 7.01
CA GLN A 73 8.66 10.49 5.58
C GLN A 73 9.35 11.81 5.16
N PRO A 74 9.90 11.89 3.93
CA PRO A 74 10.76 13.00 3.52
C PRO A 74 10.01 14.31 3.18
N TRP A 75 8.72 14.42 3.50
CA TRP A 75 7.86 15.58 3.24
C TRP A 75 7.02 15.97 4.45
#